data_AF-A0ABD0YF31-F1
#
_entry.id   AF-A0ABD0YF31-F1
#
_cell.length_a   1.000
_cell.length_b   1.000
_cell.length_c   1.000
_cell.angle_alpha   90.00
_cell.angle_beta   90.00
_cell.angle_gamma   90.00
#
_symmetry.space_group_name_H-M   'P 1'
#
loop_
_entity.id
_entity.type
_entity.pdbx_description
1 polymer ?
#
loop_
_entity_poly.entity_id
_entity_poly.type
_entity_poly.pdbx_seq_one_letter_code
_entity_poly.pdbx_strand_id
1 'polypeptide(L)'
;MFISDVSSALQLLEHIQLTINQSDDAKLQAQTSDDLNLLISLLENPIFRNVVSIQDSLSELNTQIQQHPSILPVDFDLTNTGDLVLNVPPAIYEPDFITTPGTEVDDQRVPVAKLSQSSSGEANSPPIISPSPDDLSLPPITTATYAIEFQKAIEESSQGRDVLTVKLFKPDGCSLGFSVVGLRSEEKGELGIFIQEIQANGIAGR
;
A
#
# COMPACT_ATOMS: atom_id res chain seq x y z
N MET A 1 12.84 13.87 -8.40
CA MET A 1 13.43 14.82 -9.38
C MET A 1 12.62 16.12 -9.44
N PHE A 2 11.32 16.11 -9.16
CA PHE A 2 10.45 17.29 -9.18
C PHE A 2 10.67 18.27 -8.02
N ILE A 3 11.11 17.82 -6.84
CA ILE A 3 11.43 18.74 -5.71
C ILE A 3 12.60 19.69 -6.05
N SER A 4 13.60 19.22 -6.79
CA SER A 4 14.71 20.04 -7.28
C SER A 4 14.23 21.09 -8.28
N ASP A 5 13.27 20.70 -9.13
CA ASP A 5 12.68 21.59 -10.12
C ASP A 5 11.83 22.69 -9.48
N VAL A 6 11.10 22.39 -8.40
CA VAL A 6 10.36 23.39 -7.61
C VAL A 6 11.30 24.46 -7.04
N SER A 7 12.42 24.05 -6.45
CA SER A 7 13.40 24.98 -5.87
C SER A 7 14.04 25.85 -6.96
N SER A 8 14.35 25.24 -8.12
CA SER A 8 14.91 25.95 -9.28
C SER A 8 13.90 26.95 -9.88
N ALA A 9 12.63 26.54 -9.99
CA ALA A 9 11.56 27.40 -10.49
C ALA A 9 11.33 28.61 -9.56
N LEU A 10 11.38 28.41 -8.25
CA LEU A 10 11.25 29.49 -7.27
C LEU A 10 12.38 30.52 -7.43
N GLN A 11 13.63 30.05 -7.52
CA GLN A 11 14.79 30.93 -7.75
C GLN A 11 14.69 31.69 -9.08
N LEU A 12 14.19 31.04 -10.13
CA LEU A 12 14.00 31.67 -11.43
C LEU A 12 12.92 32.77 -11.36
N LEU A 13 11.81 32.52 -10.65
CA LEU A 13 10.73 33.49 -10.50
C LEU A 13 11.16 34.70 -9.68
N GLU A 14 11.96 34.52 -8.63
CA GLU A 14 12.57 35.62 -7.89
C GLU A 14 13.47 36.48 -8.79
N HIS A 15 14.26 35.84 -9.66
CA HIS A 15 15.12 36.55 -10.59
C HIS A 15 14.32 37.35 -11.64
N ILE A 16 13.24 36.76 -12.16
CA ILE A 16 12.33 37.43 -13.11
C ILE A 16 11.62 38.61 -12.41
N GLN A 17 11.17 38.45 -11.17
CA GLN A 17 10.54 39.52 -10.39
C GLN A 17 11.50 40.69 -10.18
N LEU A 18 12.77 40.42 -9.85
CA LEU A 18 13.82 41.45 -9.75
C LEU A 18 14.05 42.16 -11.10
N THR A 19 14.10 41.41 -12.19
CA THR A 19 14.31 41.95 -13.54
C THR A 19 13.15 42.85 -13.97
N ILE A 20 11.91 42.46 -13.68
CA ILE A 20 10.72 43.28 -13.99
C ILE A 20 10.65 44.52 -13.10
N ASN A 21 11.07 44.42 -11.83
CA ASN A 21 11.12 45.59 -10.94
C ASN A 21 12.23 46.58 -11.35
N GLN A 22 13.28 46.11 -12.04
CA GLN A 22 14.32 46.96 -12.63
C GLN A 22 13.92 47.55 -13.98
N SER A 23 12.92 46.99 -14.66
CA SER A 23 12.39 47.58 -15.89
C SER A 23 11.49 48.78 -15.58
N ASP A 24 11.71 49.89 -16.28
CA ASP A 24 10.97 51.16 -16.12
C ASP A 24 9.55 51.11 -16.75
N ASP A 25 8.94 49.91 -16.82
CA ASP A 25 7.62 49.66 -17.39
C ASP A 25 6.61 49.33 -16.28
N ALA A 26 5.99 50.39 -15.75
CA ALA A 26 4.99 50.28 -14.70
C ALA A 26 3.75 49.47 -15.11
N LYS A 27 3.44 49.38 -16.41
CA LYS A 27 2.27 48.65 -16.90
C LYS A 27 2.56 47.15 -16.93
N LEU A 28 3.74 46.76 -17.40
CA LEU A 28 4.23 45.38 -17.33
C LEU A 28 4.35 44.92 -15.88
N GLN A 29 4.91 45.76 -15.00
CA GLN A 29 5.07 45.45 -13.59
C GLN A 29 3.73 45.20 -12.90
N ALA A 30 2.76 46.10 -13.06
CA ALA A 30 1.44 45.94 -12.45
C ALA A 30 0.71 44.69 -12.96
N GLN A 31 0.90 44.32 -14.22
CA GLN A 31 0.22 43.16 -14.81
C GLN A 31 0.89 41.83 -14.46
N THR A 32 2.21 41.79 -14.32
CA THR A 32 2.96 40.54 -14.09
C THR A 32 3.29 40.28 -12.62
N SER A 33 3.29 41.32 -11.77
CA SER A 33 3.60 41.18 -10.34
C SER A 33 2.63 40.24 -9.63
N ASP A 34 1.33 40.37 -9.89
CA ASP A 34 0.30 39.54 -9.22
C ASP A 34 0.47 38.05 -9.59
N ASP A 35 0.70 37.76 -10.87
CA ASP A 35 0.92 36.39 -11.38
C ASP A 35 2.21 35.77 -10.80
N LEU A 36 3.30 36.55 -10.72
CA LEU A 36 4.55 36.07 -10.13
C LEU A 36 4.40 35.77 -8.64
N ASN A 37 3.72 36.65 -7.88
CA ASN A 37 3.47 36.42 -6.46
C ASN A 37 2.56 35.21 -6.24
N LEU A 38 1.56 34.99 -7.09
CA LEU A 38 0.71 33.80 -7.04
C LEU A 38 1.54 32.53 -7.28
N LEU A 39 2.40 32.53 -8.29
CA LEU A 39 3.21 31.36 -8.63
C LEU A 39 4.26 31.06 -7.56
N ILE A 40 4.92 32.09 -7.01
CA ILE A 40 5.83 31.95 -5.87
C ILE A 40 5.07 31.38 -4.66
N SER A 41 3.91 31.94 -4.32
CA SER A 41 3.09 31.46 -3.20
C SER A 41 2.66 30.00 -3.37
N LEU A 42 2.37 29.58 -4.60
CA LEU A 42 2.04 28.19 -4.92
C LEU A 42 3.25 27.27 -4.71
N LEU A 43 4.43 27.66 -5.20
CA LEU A 43 5.66 26.87 -5.04
C LEU A 43 6.19 26.85 -3.60
N GLU A 44 5.87 27.87 -2.79
CA GLU A 44 6.17 27.91 -1.34
C GLU A 44 5.16 27.13 -0.50
N ASN A 45 3.98 26.82 -1.05
CA ASN A 45 2.93 26.16 -0.30
C ASN A 45 3.38 24.75 0.16
N PRO A 46 3.35 24.46 1.48
CA PRO A 46 3.81 23.18 2.01
C PRO A 46 2.96 22.00 1.52
N ILE A 47 1.66 22.21 1.27
CA ILE A 47 0.78 21.17 0.73
C ILE A 47 1.17 20.85 -0.71
N PHE A 48 1.41 21.88 -1.53
CA PHE A 48 1.88 21.68 -2.90
C PHE A 48 3.21 20.93 -2.92
N ARG A 49 4.15 21.31 -2.06
CA ARG A 49 5.44 20.62 -1.91
C ARG A 49 5.28 19.16 -1.50
N ASN A 50 4.38 18.87 -0.56
CA ASN A 50 4.06 17.49 -0.17
C ASN A 50 3.48 16.70 -1.35
N VAL A 51 2.57 17.29 -2.14
CA VAL A 51 2.01 16.63 -3.34
C VAL A 51 3.10 16.31 -4.36
N VAL A 52 4.01 17.26 -4.62
CA VAL A 52 5.14 17.05 -5.52
C VAL A 52 6.08 15.96 -4.98
N SER A 53 6.34 15.96 -3.66
CA SER A 53 7.14 14.93 -3.00
C SER A 53 6.53 13.54 -3.17
N ILE A 54 5.22 13.41 -2.95
CA ILE A 54 4.51 12.15 -3.12
C ILE A 54 4.58 11.69 -4.58
N GLN A 55 4.49 12.62 -5.54
CA GLN A 55 4.61 12.29 -6.96
C GLN A 55 6.01 11.73 -7.28
N ASP A 56 7.06 12.34 -6.74
CA ASP A 56 8.44 11.84 -6.82
C ASP A 56 8.56 10.43 -6.24
N SER A 57 8.06 10.24 -5.01
CA SER A 57 8.05 8.96 -4.30
C SER A 57 7.26 7.87 -5.02
N LEU A 58 6.15 8.20 -5.68
CA LEU A 58 5.37 7.24 -6.46
C LEU A 58 6.10 6.82 -7.74
N SER A 59 6.75 7.77 -8.41
CA SER A 59 7.57 7.48 -9.60
C SER A 59 8.75 6.57 -9.24
N GLU A 60 9.38 6.82 -8.09
CA GLU A 60 10.44 5.99 -7.55
C GLU A 60 9.94 4.60 -7.19
N LEU A 61 8.84 4.49 -6.44
CA LEU A 61 8.23 3.22 -6.08
C LEU A 61 7.88 2.39 -7.33
N ASN A 62 7.28 3.01 -8.34
CA ASN A 62 6.96 2.33 -9.60
C ASN A 62 8.23 1.79 -10.30
N THR A 63 9.31 2.56 -10.28
CA THR A 63 10.62 2.12 -10.80
C THR A 63 11.16 0.92 -10.00
N GLN A 64 11.04 0.97 -8.68
CA GLN A 64 11.50 -0.11 -7.80
C GLN A 64 10.67 -1.38 -7.93
N ILE A 65 9.34 -1.30 -8.06
CA ILE A 65 8.47 -2.46 -8.30
C ILE A 65 8.80 -3.13 -9.63
N GLN A 66 9.13 -2.35 -10.66
CA GLN A 66 9.53 -2.88 -11.97
C GLN A 66 10.84 -3.68 -11.89
N GLN A 67 11.77 -3.28 -11.00
CA GLN A 67 13.04 -3.98 -10.77
C GLN A 67 12.92 -5.13 -9.77
N HIS A 68 12.02 -5.01 -8.79
CA HIS A 68 11.79 -5.96 -7.71
C HIS A 68 10.29 -6.29 -7.60
N PRO A 69 9.78 -7.23 -8.42
CA PRO A 69 8.36 -7.61 -8.39
C PRO A 69 7.94 -8.34 -7.09
N SER A 70 8.90 -8.59 -6.18
CA SER A 70 8.66 -9.14 -4.85
C SER A 70 8.29 -8.09 -3.79
N ILE A 71 8.40 -6.78 -4.09
CA ILE A 71 7.99 -5.73 -3.15
C ILE A 71 6.49 -5.87 -2.86
N LEU A 72 6.17 -6.06 -1.59
CA LEU A 72 4.80 -6.14 -1.09
C LEU A 72 4.34 -4.78 -0.55
N PRO A 73 3.02 -4.55 -0.42
CA PRO A 73 2.47 -3.35 0.20
C PRO A 73 2.96 -3.06 1.62
N VAL A 74 3.51 -4.06 2.33
CA VAL A 74 4.07 -3.91 3.69
C VAL A 74 5.54 -3.47 3.67
N ASP A 75 6.23 -3.59 2.53
CA ASP A 75 7.66 -3.32 2.40
C ASP A 75 7.98 -1.86 2.09
N PHE A 76 6.96 -1.00 1.95
CA PHE A 76 7.15 0.43 1.73
C PHE A 76 6.15 1.27 2.53
N ASP A 77 6.55 2.50 2.83
CA ASP A 77 5.70 3.51 3.47
C ASP A 77 6.05 4.91 2.95
N LEU A 78 5.16 5.87 3.19
CA LEU A 78 5.37 7.28 2.92
C LEU A 78 5.46 8.06 4.23
N THR A 79 6.50 8.87 4.40
CA THR A 79 6.61 9.76 5.56
C THR A 79 5.56 10.87 5.50
N ASN A 80 5.35 11.58 6.62
CA ASN A 80 4.51 12.79 6.64
C ASN A 80 5.01 13.91 5.72
N THR A 81 6.28 13.85 5.29
CA THR A 81 6.88 14.76 4.30
C THR A 81 6.68 14.29 2.86
N GLY A 82 6.18 13.06 2.65
CA GLY A 82 5.94 12.48 1.34
C GLY A 82 7.17 11.79 0.74
N ASP A 83 8.14 11.40 1.56
CA ASP A 83 9.32 10.63 1.14
C ASP A 83 9.04 9.12 1.18
N LEU A 84 9.53 8.40 0.18
CA LEU A 84 9.41 6.94 0.11
C LEU A 84 10.41 6.28 1.08
N VAL A 85 9.89 5.41 1.95
CA VAL A 85 10.69 4.56 2.83
C VAL A 85 10.47 3.12 2.39
N LEU A 86 11.54 2.41 2.08
CA LEU A 86 11.50 0.98 1.80
C LEU A 86 12.13 0.20 2.95
N ASN A 87 11.37 -0.76 3.45
CA ASN A 87 11.79 -1.77 4.42
C ASN A 87 12.01 -3.11 3.72
N VAL A 88 12.67 -3.11 2.56
CA VAL A 88 13.07 -4.38 1.95
C VAL A 88 14.24 -4.94 2.78
N PRO A 89 14.16 -6.21 3.24
CA PRO A 89 15.32 -6.87 3.81
C PRO A 89 16.50 -6.73 2.85
N PRO A 90 17.70 -6.37 3.31
CA PRO A 90 18.87 -6.33 2.43
C PRO A 90 18.96 -7.67 1.72
N ALA A 91 19.12 -7.65 0.40
CA ALA A 91 19.23 -8.87 -0.39
C ALA A 91 20.31 -9.74 0.23
N ILE A 92 19.92 -10.86 0.86
CA ILE A 92 20.86 -11.88 1.32
C ILE A 92 21.35 -12.57 0.06
N TYR A 93 22.28 -11.93 -0.62
CA TYR A 93 23.18 -12.57 -1.55
C TYR A 93 24.49 -12.79 -0.80
N GLU A 94 24.52 -13.83 0.02
CA GLU A 94 25.77 -14.50 0.37
C GLU A 94 25.90 -15.71 -0.54
N PRO A 95 26.67 -15.64 -1.63
CA PRO A 95 27.19 -16.84 -2.26
C PRO A 95 28.45 -17.22 -1.50
N ASP A 96 28.41 -18.27 -0.67
CA ASP A 96 29.58 -19.13 -0.53
C ASP A 96 29.24 -20.50 0.07
N PHE A 97 29.32 -21.49 -0.81
CA PHE A 97 29.58 -22.89 -0.50
C PHE A 97 30.92 -22.99 0.27
N ILE A 98 30.93 -23.49 1.51
CA ILE A 98 32.04 -24.34 2.00
C ILE A 98 31.53 -25.44 2.96
N THR A 99 31.71 -26.66 2.45
CA THR A 99 31.85 -28.01 3.03
C THR A 99 32.50 -28.14 4.44
N THR A 100 31.75 -28.65 5.45
CA THR A 100 32.06 -29.56 6.62
C THR A 100 33.36 -29.41 7.47
N PRO A 101 33.61 -30.12 8.62
CA PRO A 101 32.78 -30.99 9.50
C PRO A 101 32.93 -30.75 11.04
N GLY A 102 31.99 -31.33 11.82
CA GLY A 102 32.25 -32.13 13.03
C GLY A 102 32.76 -31.49 14.34
N THR A 103 31.91 -31.48 15.37
CA THR A 103 32.26 -32.07 16.69
C THR A 103 30.99 -32.47 17.45
N GLU A 104 30.95 -33.73 17.87
CA GLU A 104 29.87 -34.41 18.61
C GLU A 104 29.94 -34.13 20.13
N VAL A 105 28.97 -34.72 20.85
CA VAL A 105 28.77 -34.96 22.29
C VAL A 105 28.04 -33.84 23.08
N ASP A 106 26.97 -34.07 23.86
CA ASP A 106 26.44 -35.29 24.48
C ASP A 106 24.96 -35.11 24.90
N ASP A 107 24.26 -36.24 25.04
CA ASP A 107 22.87 -36.48 25.44
C ASP A 107 22.31 -35.71 26.68
N GLN A 108 21.01 -35.35 26.64
CA GLN A 108 20.08 -35.69 27.73
C GLN A 108 18.59 -35.56 27.35
N ARG A 109 17.85 -36.65 27.55
CA ARG A 109 16.40 -36.85 27.37
C ARG A 109 15.49 -35.95 28.26
N VAL A 110 14.29 -35.66 27.74
CA VAL A 110 13.03 -35.18 28.40
C VAL A 110 12.73 -35.89 29.75
N PRO A 111 11.92 -35.38 30.74
CA PRO A 111 10.57 -34.76 30.57
C PRO A 111 9.99 -33.81 31.69
N VAL A 112 8.72 -33.42 31.49
CA VAL A 112 7.63 -33.07 32.47
C VAL A 112 7.31 -31.59 32.80
N ALA A 113 6.02 -31.29 32.62
CA ALA A 113 5.27 -30.08 32.92
C ALA A 113 5.24 -29.65 34.40
N LYS A 114 4.96 -28.36 34.65
CA LYS A 114 4.39 -27.86 35.92
C LYS A 114 3.25 -26.87 35.67
N LEU A 115 2.05 -27.34 36.01
CA LEU A 115 0.84 -26.58 36.30
C LEU A 115 1.00 -25.82 37.63
N SER A 116 0.42 -24.62 37.73
CA SER A 116 -0.10 -23.95 38.95
C SER A 116 -0.98 -22.79 38.45
N GLN A 117 -2.33 -22.79 38.50
CA GLN A 117 -3.24 -22.61 39.66
C GLN A 117 -2.80 -21.40 40.53
N SER A 118 -3.59 -20.33 40.74
CA SER A 118 -4.95 -20.21 41.32
C SER A 118 -5.63 -18.89 40.81
N SER A 119 -6.90 -18.51 41.00
CA SER A 119 -7.89 -18.70 42.08
C SER A 119 -9.30 -18.27 41.62
N SER A 120 -10.32 -18.80 42.29
CA SER A 120 -11.77 -18.81 42.00
C SER A 120 -12.58 -17.61 42.54
N GLY A 121 -13.80 -17.40 41.99
CA GLY A 121 -14.90 -16.61 42.59
C GLY A 121 -16.23 -16.72 41.81
N GLU A 122 -17.20 -17.48 42.33
CA GLU A 122 -18.63 -17.65 41.94
C GLU A 122 -19.48 -16.37 42.14
N ALA A 123 -20.73 -16.15 41.70
CA ALA A 123 -21.71 -16.74 40.75
C ALA A 123 -22.94 -15.77 40.68
N ASN A 124 -23.54 -15.52 39.49
CA ASN A 124 -25.02 -15.46 39.25
C ASN A 124 -25.46 -14.90 37.87
N SER A 125 -26.17 -15.75 37.10
CA SER A 125 -27.29 -15.47 36.14
C SER A 125 -26.99 -14.79 34.76
N PRO A 126 -27.89 -14.89 33.74
CA PRO A 126 -28.07 -15.98 32.74
C PRO A 126 -27.69 -15.56 31.28
N PRO A 127 -27.76 -16.45 30.26
CA PRO A 127 -27.15 -16.21 28.94
C PRO A 127 -27.98 -15.24 28.09
N ILE A 128 -27.35 -14.19 27.57
CA ILE A 128 -27.94 -13.42 26.46
C ILE A 128 -27.54 -14.11 25.17
N ILE A 129 -28.52 -14.82 24.60
CA ILE A 129 -28.51 -15.28 23.22
C ILE A 129 -28.61 -14.03 22.34
N SER A 130 -27.48 -13.65 21.75
CA SER A 130 -27.43 -12.76 20.59
C SER A 130 -26.96 -13.60 19.41
N PRO A 131 -27.73 -13.74 18.32
CA PRO A 131 -27.23 -14.38 17.11
C PRO A 131 -26.27 -13.39 16.43
N SER A 132 -24.98 -13.47 16.76
CA SER A 132 -23.94 -12.84 15.94
C SER A 132 -23.74 -13.74 14.72
N PRO A 133 -23.77 -13.22 13.48
CA PRO A 133 -23.33 -13.99 12.33
C PRO A 133 -21.83 -14.18 12.44
N ASP A 134 -21.42 -15.33 12.96
CA ASP A 134 -20.04 -15.77 12.93
C ASP A 134 -19.58 -15.92 11.47
N ASP A 135 -18.33 -15.49 11.24
CA ASP A 135 -17.48 -15.74 10.07
C ASP A 135 -17.43 -14.71 8.93
N LEU A 136 -17.34 -13.43 9.26
CA LEU A 136 -16.67 -12.45 8.40
C LEU A 136 -15.34 -12.05 9.04
N SER A 137 -14.28 -12.82 8.81
CA SER A 137 -12.93 -12.36 9.14
C SER A 137 -12.56 -11.20 8.21
N LEU A 138 -12.86 -9.99 8.64
CA LEU A 138 -12.44 -8.77 7.96
C LEU A 138 -10.91 -8.77 7.84
N PRO A 139 -10.33 -8.42 6.67
CA PRO A 139 -8.88 -8.34 6.53
C PRO A 139 -8.32 -7.26 7.48
N PRO A 140 -7.06 -7.36 7.92
CA PRO A 140 -6.51 -6.57 9.04
C PRO A 140 -6.53 -5.03 8.89
N ILE A 141 -6.92 -4.50 7.72
CA ILE A 141 -6.75 -3.10 7.31
C ILE A 141 -8.10 -2.40 7.07
N THR A 142 -9.25 -3.05 7.34
CA THR A 142 -10.55 -2.46 6.98
C THR A 142 -11.16 -1.64 8.11
N THR A 143 -11.46 -0.35 7.85
CA THR A 143 -12.35 0.46 8.70
C THR A 143 -13.78 -0.08 8.64
N ALA A 144 -14.57 0.10 9.71
CA ALA A 144 -15.96 -0.35 9.76
C ALA A 144 -16.81 0.14 8.57
N THR A 145 -16.56 1.37 8.08
CA THR A 145 -17.22 1.92 6.88
C THR A 145 -16.91 1.12 5.63
N TYR A 146 -15.65 0.72 5.43
CA TYR A 146 -15.24 -0.07 4.27
C TYR A 146 -15.90 -1.45 4.26
N ALA A 147 -16.01 -2.09 5.42
CA ALA A 147 -16.68 -3.40 5.54
C ALA A 147 -18.16 -3.32 5.11
N ILE A 148 -18.86 -2.24 5.48
CA ILE A 148 -20.26 -2.01 5.08
C ILE A 148 -20.37 -1.79 3.57
N GLU A 149 -19.51 -0.95 3.00
CA GLU A 149 -19.50 -0.66 1.56
C GLU A 149 -19.14 -1.90 0.73
N PHE A 150 -18.17 -2.69 1.19
CA PHE A 150 -17.79 -3.95 0.57
C PHE A 150 -18.95 -4.93 0.54
N GLN A 151 -19.62 -5.15 1.67
CA GLN A 151 -20.78 -6.04 1.75
C GLN A 151 -21.90 -5.61 0.80
N LYS A 152 -22.20 -4.30 0.78
CA LYS A 152 -23.19 -3.73 -0.14
C LYS A 152 -22.80 -3.97 -1.60
N ALA A 153 -21.53 -3.79 -1.96
CA ALA A 153 -21.04 -4.01 -3.32
C ALA A 153 -21.15 -5.47 -3.76
N ILE A 154 -20.88 -6.42 -2.85
CA ILE A 154 -21.05 -7.86 -3.12
C ILE A 154 -22.52 -8.21 -3.34
N GLU A 155 -23.45 -7.69 -2.53
CA GLU A 155 -24.89 -7.92 -2.69
C GLU A 155 -25.44 -7.34 -4.00
N GLU A 156 -25.02 -6.12 -4.36
CA GLU A 156 -25.42 -5.48 -5.61
C GLU A 156 -24.87 -6.24 -6.84
N SER A 157 -23.62 -6.73 -6.75
CA SER A 157 -22.96 -7.45 -7.83
C SER A 157 -23.42 -8.90 -7.98
N SER A 158 -23.84 -9.54 -6.88
CA SER A 158 -24.30 -10.93 -6.93
C SER A 158 -25.65 -11.06 -7.64
N GLN A 159 -26.48 -10.01 -7.67
CA GLN A 159 -27.82 -10.00 -8.28
C GLN A 159 -28.69 -11.18 -7.82
N GLY A 160 -28.55 -11.58 -6.55
CA GLY A 160 -29.28 -12.71 -5.97
C GLY A 160 -28.68 -14.09 -6.26
N ARG A 161 -27.47 -14.17 -6.82
CA ARG A 161 -26.71 -15.43 -6.95
C ARG A 161 -26.01 -15.78 -5.64
N ASP A 162 -25.79 -17.06 -5.41
CA ASP A 162 -25.01 -17.53 -4.26
C ASP A 162 -23.59 -16.99 -4.31
N VAL A 163 -23.13 -16.45 -3.18
CA VAL A 163 -21.78 -15.92 -3.01
C VAL A 163 -20.95 -16.89 -2.17
N LEU A 164 -19.82 -17.33 -2.70
CA LEU A 164 -18.87 -18.18 -1.99
C LEU A 164 -17.58 -17.40 -1.72
N THR A 165 -17.11 -17.45 -0.48
CA THR A 165 -15.82 -16.85 -0.10
C THR A 165 -14.74 -17.93 -0.13
N VAL A 166 -13.73 -17.74 -0.97
CA VAL A 166 -12.57 -18.62 -1.06
C VAL A 166 -11.33 -17.85 -0.60
N LYS A 167 -10.67 -18.35 0.45
CA LYS A 167 -9.42 -17.77 0.96
C LYS A 167 -8.24 -18.55 0.36
N LEU A 168 -7.45 -17.89 -0.47
CA LEU A 168 -6.24 -18.46 -1.06
C LEU A 168 -5.01 -17.92 -0.33
N PHE A 169 -4.07 -18.80 0.00
CA PHE A 169 -2.80 -18.44 0.60
C PHE A 169 -1.70 -18.44 -0.46
N LYS A 170 -0.93 -17.34 -0.56
CA LYS A 170 0.19 -17.22 -1.50
C LYS A 170 1.51 -17.47 -0.76
N PRO A 171 2.17 -18.61 -0.96
CA PRO A 171 3.52 -18.83 -0.44
C PRO A 171 4.54 -17.97 -1.19
N ASP A 172 5.69 -17.74 -0.55
CA ASP A 172 6.76 -16.90 -1.08
C ASP A 172 7.27 -17.44 -2.42
N GLY A 173 7.53 -16.53 -3.37
CA GLY A 173 7.97 -16.86 -4.73
C GLY A 173 6.93 -17.52 -5.64
N CYS A 174 5.70 -17.77 -5.18
CA CYS A 174 4.65 -18.41 -5.97
C CYS A 174 3.52 -17.43 -6.33
N SER A 175 2.79 -17.69 -7.43
CA SER A 175 1.57 -16.97 -7.82
C SER A 175 0.31 -17.75 -7.41
N LEU A 176 -0.84 -17.08 -7.36
CA LEU A 176 -2.12 -17.74 -7.06
C LEU A 176 -2.59 -18.67 -8.20
N GLY A 177 -2.01 -18.56 -9.40
CA GLY A 177 -2.32 -19.45 -10.51
C GLY A 177 -3.65 -19.15 -11.22
N PHE A 178 -4.12 -17.90 -11.23
CA PHE A 178 -5.21 -17.47 -12.10
C PHE A 178 -4.91 -16.12 -12.74
N SER A 179 -5.49 -15.90 -13.93
CA SER A 179 -5.36 -14.67 -14.72
C SER A 179 -6.65 -13.88 -14.65
N VAL A 180 -6.55 -12.56 -14.62
CA VAL A 180 -7.70 -11.66 -14.47
C VAL A 180 -7.76 -10.69 -15.65
N VAL A 181 -8.96 -10.42 -16.14
CA VAL A 181 -9.25 -9.43 -17.18
C VAL A 181 -10.33 -8.46 -16.71
N GLY A 182 -10.14 -7.17 -17.01
CA GLY A 182 -11.19 -6.16 -16.90
C GLY A 182 -12.00 -6.13 -18.18
N LEU A 183 -13.32 -6.35 -18.08
CA LEU A 183 -14.21 -6.18 -19.22
C LEU A 183 -14.78 -4.76 -19.24
N ARG A 184 -14.68 -4.11 -20.40
CA ARG A 184 -15.29 -2.80 -20.64
C ARG A 184 -16.10 -2.87 -21.94
N SER A 185 -17.34 -2.42 -21.87
CA SER A 185 -18.25 -2.30 -23.01
C SER A 185 -18.41 -0.84 -23.38
N GLU A 186 -18.41 -0.53 -24.67
CA GLU A 186 -18.60 0.84 -25.17
C GLU A 186 -20.02 1.36 -24.89
N GLU A 187 -21.01 0.47 -24.83
CA GLU A 187 -22.42 0.81 -24.57
C GLU A 187 -22.78 0.84 -23.07
N LYS A 188 -22.08 0.07 -22.24
CA LYS A 188 -22.43 -0.15 -20.82
C LYS A 188 -21.34 0.23 -19.81
N GLY A 189 -20.20 0.74 -20.28
CA GLY A 189 -19.08 1.11 -19.42
C GLY A 189 -18.32 -0.10 -18.87
N GLU A 190 -17.75 0.02 -17.68
CA GLU A 190 -16.99 -1.04 -17.03
C GLU A 190 -17.93 -2.18 -16.60
N LEU A 191 -17.73 -3.38 -17.18
CA LEU A 191 -18.55 -4.57 -16.94
C LEU A 191 -18.04 -5.42 -15.77
N GLY A 192 -16.91 -5.02 -15.17
CA GLY A 192 -16.31 -5.67 -14.00
C GLY A 192 -15.06 -6.48 -14.32
N ILE A 193 -14.64 -7.25 -13.32
CA ILE A 193 -13.39 -8.01 -13.28
C ILE A 193 -13.72 -9.50 -13.37
N PHE A 194 -13.05 -10.22 -14.27
CA PHE A 194 -13.32 -11.62 -14.56
C PHE A 194 -12.04 -12.45 -14.55
N ILE A 195 -12.17 -13.72 -14.15
CA ILE A 195 -11.08 -14.68 -14.26
C ILE A 195 -11.05 -15.19 -15.71
N GLN A 196 -9.92 -15.02 -16.37
CA GLN A 196 -9.70 -15.47 -17.74
C GLN A 196 -9.25 -16.94 -17.79
N GLU A 197 -8.33 -17.31 -16.91
CA GLU A 197 -7.73 -18.64 -16.91
C GLU A 197 -7.36 -19.05 -15.49
N ILE A 198 -7.49 -20.35 -15.18
CA ILE A 198 -7.02 -20.96 -13.94
C ILE A 198 -5.99 -22.01 -14.32
N GLN A 199 -4.79 -21.90 -13.77
CA GLN A 199 -3.72 -22.88 -13.96
C GLN A 199 -4.05 -24.14 -13.16
N ALA A 200 -4.18 -25.28 -13.84
CA ALA A 200 -4.54 -26.56 -13.22
C ALA A 200 -3.60 -26.99 -12.08
N ASN A 201 -2.31 -26.61 -12.15
CA ASN A 201 -1.31 -26.92 -11.12
C ASN A 201 -1.12 -25.79 -10.09
N GLY A 202 -1.76 -24.64 -10.33
CA GLY A 202 -1.68 -23.44 -9.51
C GLY A 202 -2.54 -23.53 -8.25
N ILE A 203 -2.40 -22.55 -7.37
CA ILE A 203 -3.05 -22.56 -6.04
C ILE A 203 -4.58 -22.47 -6.18
N ALA A 204 -5.08 -21.66 -7.11
CA ALA A 204 -6.50 -21.50 -7.37
C ALA A 204 -7.15 -22.67 -8.14
N GLY A 205 -6.35 -23.56 -8.74
CA GLY A 205 -6.85 -24.73 -9.48
C GLY A 205 -7.03 -25.99 -8.63
N ARG A 206 -6.71 -25.91 -7.33
CA ARG A 206 -6.70 -27.05 -6.37
C ARG A 206 -7.96 -27.10 -5.52
#